data_AF-A0A553Q513-F1
#
_entry.id   AF-A0A553Q513-F1
#
_cell.length_a   1.000
_cell.length_b   1.000
_cell.length_c   1.000
_cell.angle_alpha   90.00
_cell.angle_beta   90.00
_cell.angle_gamma   90.00
#
_symmetry.space_group_name_H-M   'P 1'
#
loop_
_entity.id
_entity.type
_entity.pdbx_description
1 polymer ?
#
loop_
_entity_poly.entity_id
_entity_poly.type
_entity_poly.pdbx_seq_one_letter_code
_entity_poly.pdbx_strand_id
1 'polypeptide(L)'
;MQLPFSPTGKDHAKFSPVATASYRLLPEITLLETIEGEQAERLQRCFSPGVIELENVNGRKVAKVVNSRLDTSSREILRHDDLKNLVKLARVRDHFIFSVESTGILPPEVLVTEAINVLISKCQKFLSELDSPEID
;
A
#
# COMPACT_ATOMS: atom_id res chain seq x y z
N MET A 1 30.52 -22.93 9.96
CA MET A 1 30.95 -23.21 8.57
C MET A 1 30.20 -22.23 7.67
N GLN A 2 30.82 -21.08 7.37
CA GLN A 2 30.18 -20.02 6.59
C GLN A 2 30.48 -20.31 5.11
N LEU A 3 29.43 -20.62 4.34
CA LEU A 3 29.62 -20.92 2.91
C LEU A 3 30.10 -19.66 2.19
N PRO A 4 31.11 -19.78 1.29
CA PRO A 4 31.85 -18.64 0.73
C PRO A 4 31.06 -17.78 -0.28
N PHE A 5 29.80 -18.13 -0.57
CA PHE A 5 28.98 -17.40 -1.52
C PHE A 5 27.50 -17.52 -1.15
N SER A 6 26.90 -16.42 -0.68
CA SER A 6 25.44 -16.30 -0.55
C SER A 6 24.95 -15.48 -1.74
N PRO A 7 24.44 -16.14 -2.81
CA PRO A 7 23.97 -15.43 -3.99
C PRO A 7 22.73 -14.59 -3.64
N THR A 8 22.62 -13.40 -4.24
CA THR A 8 21.53 -12.45 -3.97
C THR A 8 20.50 -12.44 -5.10
N GLY A 9 19.30 -11.98 -4.81
CA GLY A 9 18.28 -11.75 -5.85
C GLY A 9 18.72 -10.78 -6.95
N LYS A 10 19.71 -9.92 -6.68
CA LYS A 10 20.33 -9.04 -7.70
C LYS A 10 21.14 -9.85 -8.71
N ASP A 11 21.78 -10.94 -8.30
CA ASP A 11 22.60 -11.77 -9.17
C ASP A 11 21.72 -12.61 -10.12
N HIS A 12 20.60 -13.13 -9.61
CA HIS A 12 19.62 -13.85 -10.43
C HIS A 12 18.25 -13.93 -9.74
N ALA A 13 17.16 -13.83 -10.50
CA ALA A 13 15.79 -13.85 -9.99
C ALA A 13 15.45 -15.12 -9.17
N LYS A 14 16.05 -16.27 -9.50
CA LYS A 14 15.90 -17.54 -8.76
C LYS A 14 16.31 -17.46 -7.28
N PHE A 15 17.10 -16.47 -6.89
CA PHE A 15 17.52 -16.24 -5.51
C PHE A 15 16.63 -15.24 -4.77
N SER A 16 15.56 -14.72 -5.42
CA SER A 16 14.55 -13.91 -4.73
C SER A 16 13.82 -14.78 -3.69
N PRO A 17 13.83 -14.40 -2.40
CA PRO A 17 13.10 -15.14 -1.37
C PRO A 17 11.60 -14.81 -1.36
N VAL A 18 11.17 -13.85 -2.17
CA VAL A 18 9.77 -13.42 -2.29
C VAL A 18 9.22 -13.74 -3.66
N ALA A 19 7.95 -14.15 -3.70
CA ALA A 19 7.16 -14.24 -4.93
C ALA A 19 6.83 -12.83 -5.42
N THR A 20 6.23 -12.02 -4.54
CA THR A 20 6.05 -10.58 -4.76
C THR A 20 6.22 -9.83 -3.44
N ALA A 21 6.88 -8.68 -3.50
CA ALA A 21 6.94 -7.72 -2.41
C ALA A 21 6.56 -6.36 -2.99
N SER A 22 5.47 -5.81 -2.51
CA SER A 22 4.94 -4.53 -2.99
C SER A 22 4.32 -3.74 -1.85
N TYR A 23 4.07 -2.47 -2.11
CA TYR A 23 3.30 -1.63 -1.22
C TYR A 23 2.35 -0.74 -2.03
N ARG A 24 1.33 -0.25 -1.35
CA ARG A 24 0.51 0.87 -1.82
C ARG A 24 0.26 1.85 -0.68
N LEU A 25 -0.04 3.09 -1.01
CA LEU A 25 -0.47 4.06 -0.02
C LEU A 25 -1.95 3.82 0.34
N LEU A 26 -2.32 4.12 1.59
CA LEU A 26 -3.71 4.06 2.01
C LEU A 26 -4.56 5.03 1.17
N PRO A 27 -5.60 4.56 0.47
CA PRO A 27 -6.55 5.43 -0.21
C PRO A 27 -7.29 6.31 0.79
N GLU A 28 -7.49 7.56 0.42
CA GLU A 28 -8.28 8.53 1.17
C GLU A 28 -9.41 9.01 0.28
N ILE A 29 -10.64 8.76 0.72
CA ILE A 29 -11.85 9.12 -0.03
C ILE A 29 -12.63 10.09 0.84
N THR A 30 -12.81 11.32 0.35
CA THR A 30 -13.57 12.36 1.05
C THR A 30 -14.81 12.71 0.24
N LEU A 31 -15.99 12.59 0.85
CA LEU A 31 -17.23 13.12 0.29
C LEU A 31 -17.28 14.62 0.59
N LEU A 32 -17.39 15.44 -0.44
CA LEU A 32 -17.41 16.89 -0.32
C LEU A 32 -18.80 17.42 0.06
N GLU A 33 -19.84 16.66 -0.28
CA GLU A 33 -21.24 16.95 -0.01
C GLU A 33 -21.97 15.69 0.46
N THR A 34 -23.15 15.87 1.04
CA THR A 34 -24.04 14.75 1.39
C THR A 34 -24.63 14.15 0.12
N ILE A 35 -24.30 12.89 -0.16
CA ILE A 35 -24.81 12.17 -1.33
C ILE A 35 -25.92 11.22 -0.88
N GLU A 36 -27.14 11.41 -1.39
CA GLU A 36 -28.33 10.66 -0.97
C GLU A 36 -29.11 10.03 -2.14
N GLY A 37 -30.01 9.12 -1.81
CA GLY A 37 -30.93 8.49 -2.77
C GLY A 37 -30.22 7.65 -3.84
N GLU A 38 -30.66 7.80 -5.08
CA GLU A 38 -30.10 7.06 -6.23
C GLU A 38 -28.63 7.39 -6.48
N GLN A 39 -28.21 8.64 -6.22
CA GLN A 39 -26.81 9.03 -6.34
C GLN A 39 -25.92 8.27 -5.35
N ALA A 40 -26.41 8.02 -4.14
CA ALA A 40 -25.67 7.25 -3.14
C ALA A 40 -25.51 5.78 -3.58
N GLU A 41 -26.56 5.17 -4.15
CA GLU A 41 -26.49 3.82 -4.68
C GLU A 41 -25.53 3.72 -5.88
N ARG A 42 -25.54 4.70 -6.78
CA ARG A 42 -24.59 4.78 -7.89
C ARG A 42 -23.16 4.99 -7.39
N LEU A 43 -22.98 5.85 -6.39
CA LEU A 43 -21.68 6.08 -5.76
C LEU A 43 -21.12 4.77 -5.21
N GLN A 44 -21.92 4.00 -4.47
CA GLN A 44 -21.50 2.72 -3.91
C GLN A 44 -20.99 1.75 -4.98
N ARG A 45 -21.66 1.69 -6.15
CA ARG A 45 -21.25 0.84 -7.28
C ARG A 45 -19.95 1.29 -7.96
N CYS A 46 -19.53 2.53 -7.78
CA CYS A 46 -18.27 3.04 -8.35
C CYS A 46 -17.03 2.58 -7.56
N PHE A 47 -17.19 2.07 -6.34
CA PHE A 47 -16.11 1.63 -5.47
C PHE A 47 -16.14 0.13 -5.23
N SER A 48 -15.04 -0.41 -4.69
CA SER A 48 -14.99 -1.81 -4.28
C SER A 48 -16.02 -2.11 -3.18
N PRO A 49 -16.56 -3.34 -3.12
CA PRO A 49 -17.47 -3.74 -2.06
C PRO A 49 -16.89 -3.49 -0.67
N GLY A 50 -17.69 -2.93 0.23
CA GLY A 50 -17.27 -2.59 1.60
C GLY A 50 -16.50 -1.28 1.74
N VAL A 51 -16.29 -0.50 0.67
CA VAL A 51 -15.71 0.86 0.76
C VAL A 51 -16.76 1.89 1.17
N ILE A 52 -17.92 1.85 0.50
CA ILE A 52 -19.06 2.73 0.73
C ILE A 52 -20.24 1.91 1.24
N GLU A 53 -20.85 2.37 2.34
CA GLU A 53 -22.11 1.85 2.84
C GLU A 53 -23.22 2.90 2.72
N LEU A 54 -24.46 2.42 2.71
CA LEU A 54 -25.66 3.24 2.65
C LEU A 54 -26.34 3.21 4.03
N GLU A 55 -26.30 4.33 4.73
CA GLU A 55 -27.01 4.49 5.99
C GLU A 55 -28.41 5.04 5.71
N ASN A 56 -29.42 4.59 6.46
CA ASN A 56 -30.76 5.15 6.37
C ASN A 56 -30.92 6.29 7.38
N VAL A 57 -30.98 7.53 6.89
CA VAL A 57 -31.14 8.74 7.67
C VAL A 57 -32.48 9.37 7.29
N ASN A 58 -33.42 9.43 8.25
CA ASN A 58 -34.76 10.01 8.04
C ASN A 58 -35.52 9.44 6.83
N GLY A 59 -35.37 8.14 6.56
CA GLY A 59 -36.00 7.46 5.43
C GLY A 59 -35.27 7.62 4.09
N ARG A 60 -34.09 8.26 4.07
CA ARG A 60 -33.24 8.43 2.88
C ARG A 60 -31.95 7.65 3.01
N LYS A 61 -31.51 7.03 1.92
CA LYS A 61 -30.21 6.35 1.85
C LYS A 61 -29.11 7.41 1.66
N VAL A 62 -28.15 7.46 2.57
CA VAL A 62 -27.02 8.40 2.54
C VAL A 62 -25.72 7.61 2.45
N ALA A 63 -24.84 8.00 1.53
CA ALA A 63 -23.55 7.33 1.35
C ALA A 63 -22.56 7.73 2.45
N LYS A 64 -21.83 6.74 2.96
CA LYS A 64 -20.75 6.93 3.93
C LYS A 64 -19.54 6.09 3.56
N VAL A 65 -18.35 6.68 3.65
CA VAL A 65 -17.09 5.95 3.51
C VAL A 65 -16.84 5.19 4.80
N VAL A 66 -16.78 3.87 4.74
CA VAL A 66 -16.57 3.02 5.92
C VAL A 66 -15.18 2.38 5.96
N ASN A 67 -14.61 2.03 4.80
CA ASN A 67 -13.30 1.39 4.75
C ASN A 67 -12.56 1.70 3.44
N SER A 68 -11.85 2.83 3.40
CA SER A 68 -11.06 3.23 2.24
C SER A 68 -9.90 2.28 1.92
N ARG A 69 -9.47 1.44 2.89
CA ARG A 69 -8.41 0.45 2.66
C ARG A 69 -8.79 -0.57 1.60
N LEU A 70 -10.07 -0.91 1.48
CA LEU A 70 -10.55 -1.91 0.51
C LEU A 70 -10.59 -1.39 -0.93
N ASP A 71 -10.47 -0.07 -1.12
CA ASP A 71 -10.48 0.51 -2.46
C ASP A 71 -9.24 0.11 -3.27
N THR A 72 -9.47 -0.30 -4.50
CA THR A 72 -8.44 -0.59 -5.51
C THR A 72 -8.05 0.66 -6.32
N SER A 73 -8.69 1.80 -6.06
CA SER A 73 -8.47 3.08 -6.74
C SER A 73 -8.71 2.99 -8.25
N SER A 74 -9.82 2.36 -8.63
CA SER A 74 -10.28 2.21 -10.03
C SER A 74 -10.54 3.55 -10.72
N ARG A 75 -10.88 4.58 -9.95
CA ARG A 75 -11.31 5.91 -10.43
C ARG A 75 -12.57 5.89 -11.29
N GLU A 76 -13.40 4.85 -11.17
CA GLU A 76 -14.65 4.74 -11.95
C GLU A 76 -15.57 5.96 -11.73
N ILE A 77 -15.56 6.51 -10.52
CA ILE A 77 -16.32 7.70 -10.16
C ILE A 77 -16.07 8.91 -11.07
N LEU A 78 -14.87 9.03 -11.65
CA LEU A 78 -14.50 10.15 -12.53
C LEU A 78 -15.21 10.10 -13.89
N ARG A 79 -15.84 8.98 -14.24
CA ARG A 79 -16.64 8.82 -15.46
C ARG A 79 -18.07 9.38 -15.31
N HIS A 80 -18.50 9.68 -14.10
CA HIS A 80 -19.82 10.19 -13.82
C HIS A 80 -19.76 11.70 -13.59
N ASP A 81 -20.24 12.49 -14.56
CA ASP A 81 -20.18 13.95 -14.51
C ASP A 81 -20.91 14.56 -13.30
N ASP A 82 -21.98 13.90 -12.85
CA ASP A 82 -22.78 14.31 -11.70
C ASP A 82 -22.13 13.98 -10.35
N LEU A 83 -21.18 13.03 -10.31
CA LEU A 83 -20.56 12.56 -9.07
C LEU A 83 -19.09 12.95 -8.91
N LYS A 84 -18.36 13.15 -10.03
CA LYS A 84 -16.91 13.38 -10.01
C LYS A 84 -16.48 14.57 -9.15
N ASN A 85 -17.32 15.59 -9.04
CA ASN A 85 -17.05 16.80 -8.27
C ASN A 85 -17.51 16.69 -6.80
N LEU A 86 -18.24 15.64 -6.44
CA LEU A 86 -18.74 15.41 -5.09
C LEU A 86 -17.77 14.58 -4.24
N VAL A 87 -16.72 14.03 -4.86
CA VAL A 87 -15.76 13.14 -4.21
C VAL A 87 -14.34 13.55 -4.51
N LYS A 88 -13.53 13.68 -3.46
CA LYS A 88 -12.09 13.86 -3.58
C LYS A 88 -11.39 12.53 -3.32
N LEU A 89 -10.59 12.10 -4.32
CA LEU A 89 -9.73 10.92 -4.23
C LEU A 89 -8.30 11.36 -3.92
N ALA A 90 -7.74 10.87 -2.82
CA ALA A 90 -6.39 11.15 -2.37
C ALA A 90 -5.72 9.87 -1.84
N ARG A 91 -4.48 10.02 -1.36
CA ARG A 91 -3.73 8.97 -0.68
C ARG A 91 -2.95 9.60 0.47
N VAL A 92 -2.92 8.90 1.59
CA VAL A 92 -2.14 9.33 2.77
C VAL A 92 -0.67 9.02 2.50
N ARG A 93 0.17 10.07 2.40
CA ARG A 93 1.55 9.97 1.90
C ARG A 93 2.49 9.15 2.79
N ASP A 94 2.23 9.15 4.09
CA ASP A 94 3.02 8.52 5.15
C ASP A 94 2.42 7.20 5.63
N HIS A 95 1.34 6.71 5.00
CA HIS A 95 0.71 5.44 5.34
C HIS A 95 0.91 4.40 4.24
N PHE A 96 1.81 3.45 4.49
CA PHE A 96 2.13 2.36 3.58
C PHE A 96 1.44 1.05 3.99
N ILE A 97 0.82 0.39 3.03
CA ILE A 97 0.25 -0.96 3.18
C ILE A 97 1.15 -1.91 2.39
N PHE A 98 2.01 -2.64 3.09
CA PHE A 98 2.90 -3.64 2.51
C PHE A 98 2.17 -4.97 2.29
N SER A 99 2.50 -5.64 1.18
CA SER A 99 2.16 -7.04 0.91
C SER A 99 3.44 -7.78 0.54
N VAL A 100 3.80 -8.78 1.35
CA VAL A 100 5.02 -9.57 1.18
C VAL A 100 4.63 -11.03 1.13
N GLU A 101 4.82 -11.64 -0.02
CA GLU A 101 4.54 -13.05 -0.27
C GLU A 101 5.86 -13.80 -0.37
N SER A 102 6.14 -14.68 0.59
CA SER A 102 7.32 -15.54 0.59
C SER A 102 7.19 -16.65 -0.44
N THR A 103 8.31 -17.10 -1.01
CA THR A 103 8.36 -18.34 -1.82
C THR A 103 8.31 -19.61 -0.96
N GLY A 104 8.39 -19.47 0.37
CA GLY A 104 8.33 -20.58 1.33
C GLY A 104 9.68 -20.95 1.97
N ILE A 105 10.79 -20.32 1.55
CA ILE A 105 12.12 -20.54 2.15
C ILE A 105 12.19 -20.05 3.60
N LEU A 106 11.63 -18.86 3.86
CA LEU A 106 11.54 -18.25 5.18
C LEU A 106 10.16 -17.60 5.37
N PRO A 107 9.65 -17.49 6.60
CA PRO A 107 8.45 -16.71 6.88
C PRO A 107 8.61 -15.23 6.47
N PRO A 108 7.56 -14.58 5.93
CA PRO A 108 7.63 -13.21 5.43
C PRO A 108 8.02 -12.18 6.51
N GLU A 109 7.64 -12.40 7.78
CA GLU A 109 8.03 -11.54 8.91
C GLU A 109 9.54 -11.55 9.17
N VAL A 110 10.20 -12.69 8.94
CA VAL A 110 11.65 -12.80 9.02
C VAL A 110 12.29 -12.07 7.83
N LEU A 111 11.74 -12.22 6.63
CA LEU A 111 12.25 -11.55 5.42
C LEU A 111 12.26 -10.02 5.56
N VAL A 112 11.20 -9.44 6.13
CA VAL A 112 11.14 -7.99 6.36
C VAL A 112 12.20 -7.55 7.36
N THR A 113 12.40 -8.32 8.44
CA THR A 113 13.42 -8.04 9.45
C THR A 113 14.83 -8.07 8.85
N GLU A 114 15.14 -9.11 8.08
CA GLU A 114 16.43 -9.24 7.39
C GLU A 114 16.65 -8.13 6.36
N ALA A 115 15.61 -7.70 5.63
CA ALA A 115 15.72 -6.59 4.69
C ALA A 115 16.11 -5.27 5.39
N ILE A 116 15.55 -5.00 6.58
CA ILE A 116 15.90 -3.83 7.40
C ILE A 116 17.35 -3.95 7.89
N ASN A 117 17.77 -5.12 8.39
CA ASN A 117 19.14 -5.36 8.84
C ASN A 117 20.16 -5.14 7.71
N VAL A 118 19.85 -5.58 6.49
CA VAL A 118 20.71 -5.34 5.32
C VAL A 118 20.89 -3.84 5.04
N LEU A 119 19.83 -3.04 5.20
CA LEU A 119 19.93 -1.58 5.03
C LEU A 119 20.80 -0.95 6.14
N ILE A 120 20.61 -1.37 7.39
CA ILE A 120 21.41 -0.91 8.54
C ILE A 120 22.90 -1.23 8.30
N SER A 121 23.22 -2.47 7.94
CA SER A 121 24.59 -2.92 7.69
C SER A 121 25.26 -2.14 6.55
N LYS A 122 24.50 -1.74 5.52
CA LYS A 122 25.02 -0.88 4.44
C LYS A 122 25.42 0.50 4.95
N CYS A 123 24.58 1.13 5.78
CA CYS A 123 24.91 2.42 6.38
C CYS A 123 26.13 2.32 7.30
N GLN A 124 26.18 1.29 8.14
CA GLN A 124 27.32 1.03 9.04
C GLN A 124 28.63 0.83 8.28
N LYS A 125 28.58 0.13 7.14
CA LYS A 125 29.76 -0.06 6.28
C LYS A 125 30.34 1.29 5.82
N PHE A 126 29.52 2.19 5.29
CA PHE A 126 30.01 3.49 4.83
C PHE A 126 30.54 4.36 5.99
N LEU A 127 29.92 4.29 7.17
CA LEU A 127 30.47 4.95 8.35
C LEU A 127 31.86 4.41 8.71
N SER A 128 32.04 3.09 8.71
CA SER A 128 33.34 2.49 9.01
C SER A 128 34.43 2.81 7.97
N GLU A 129 34.05 3.02 6.71
CA GLU A 129 34.98 3.44 5.65
C GLU A 129 35.40 4.90 5.85
N LEU A 130 34.49 5.77 6.30
CA LEU A 130 34.82 7.18 6.61
C LEU A 130 35.71 7.31 7.86
N ASP A 131 35.52 6.45 8.85
CA ASP A 131 36.32 6.44 10.08
C ASP A 131 37.69 5.76 9.89
N SER A 132 37.89 5.07 8.76
CA SER A 132 39.20 4.47 8.46
C SER A 132 40.21 5.58 8.17
N PRO A 133 41.37 5.60 8.86
CA PRO A 133 42.39 6.61 8.60
C PRO A 133 42.82 6.53 7.13
N GLU A 134 42.93 7.69 6.48
CA GLU A 134 43.45 7.79 5.11
C GLU A 134 44.74 6.97 5.00
N ILE A 135 44.70 5.92 4.17
CA ILE A 135 45.91 5.23 3.77
C ILE A 135 46.50 6.10 2.66
N ASP A 136 47.43 6.99 3.06
CA ASP A 136 48.39 7.63 2.14
C ASP A 136 49.17 6.58 1.32
#